data_AF-A0A101U5J3-F1
#
_entry.id   AF-A0A101U5J3-F1
#
_cell.length_a   1.000
_cell.length_b   1.000
_cell.length_c   1.000
_cell.angle_alpha   90.00
_cell.angle_beta   90.00
_cell.angle_gamma   90.00
#
_symmetry.space_group_name_H-M   'P 1'
#
loop_
_entity.id
_entity.type
_entity.pdbx_description
1 polymer ?
#
loop_
_entity_poly.entity_id
_entity_poly.type
_entity_poly.pdbx_seq_one_letter_code
_entity_poly.pdbx_strand_id
1 'polypeptide(L)'
;MTDALTQAVRLADDEPTEEERGFCQRALNSDASEGDSQEPPEKEGAEGVLGKLRAYGEMKASRDDLIREAGSHQIEEARIARLMGHSRSTVRSVLGKR
;
A
#
# COMPACT_ATOMS: atom_id res chain seq x y z
N MET A 1 -13.01 20.05 -62.32
CA MET A 1 -13.82 20.86 -61.39
C MET A 1 -15.27 20.63 -61.73
N THR A 2 -15.91 19.72 -61.00
CA THR A 2 -17.35 19.39 -61.02
C THR A 2 -17.59 18.67 -59.68
N ASP A 3 -18.33 19.32 -58.77
CA ASP A 3 -19.66 18.90 -58.28
C ASP A 3 -19.63 17.67 -57.35
N ALA A 4 -20.38 17.54 -56.26
CA ALA A 4 -21.28 18.40 -55.51
C ALA A 4 -21.56 17.67 -54.18
N LEU A 5 -22.00 18.43 -53.17
CA LEU A 5 -22.98 18.13 -52.10
C LEU A 5 -23.38 16.67 -51.75
N THR A 6 -23.84 16.53 -50.49
CA THR A 6 -24.68 15.47 -49.87
C THR A 6 -23.85 14.46 -49.05
N GLN A 7 -24.11 14.11 -47.79
CA GLN A 7 -25.34 14.11 -46.98
C GLN A 7 -25.01 13.92 -45.49
N ALA A 8 -25.85 14.47 -44.61
CA ALA A 8 -25.89 14.20 -43.18
C ALA A 8 -26.83 13.03 -42.84
N VAL A 9 -26.45 12.16 -41.89
CA VAL A 9 -27.29 11.23 -41.08
C VAL A 9 -26.46 10.97 -39.80
N ARG A 10 -26.75 11.50 -38.59
CA ARG A 10 -27.85 11.30 -37.62
C ARG A 10 -28.00 9.87 -37.04
N LEU A 11 -27.85 9.80 -35.70
CA LEU A 11 -28.54 8.97 -34.70
C LEU A 11 -28.12 7.49 -34.50
N ALA A 12 -27.49 7.24 -33.37
CA ALA A 12 -27.78 6.18 -32.38
C ALA A 12 -26.96 6.54 -31.12
N ASP A 13 -27.54 7.08 -30.04
CA ASP A 13 -28.34 6.42 -29.00
C ASP A 13 -27.68 5.13 -28.47
N ASP A 14 -26.57 5.29 -27.74
CA ASP A 14 -26.10 4.27 -26.80
C ASP A 14 -26.78 4.52 -25.44
N GLU A 15 -27.97 3.92 -25.28
CA GLU A 15 -28.65 3.74 -24.01
C GLU A 15 -27.78 2.86 -23.09
N PRO A 16 -27.40 3.30 -21.87
CA PRO A 16 -26.78 2.42 -20.90
C PRO A 16 -27.82 1.43 -20.37
N THR A 17 -27.64 0.15 -20.69
CA THR A 17 -28.47 -0.96 -20.22
C THR A 17 -28.49 -1.04 -18.69
N GLU A 18 -29.69 -1.13 -18.11
CA GLU A 18 -29.97 -1.16 -16.66
C GLU A 18 -29.57 -2.47 -15.93
N GLU A 19 -28.46 -3.12 -16.31
CA GLU A 19 -28.07 -4.44 -15.78
C GLU A 19 -26.99 -4.44 -14.70
N GLU A 20 -26.69 -3.31 -14.05
CA GLU A 20 -25.77 -3.27 -12.88
C GLU A 20 -26.41 -2.72 -11.60
N ARG A 21 -27.74 -2.84 -11.46
CA ARG A 21 -28.43 -2.61 -10.18
C ARG A 21 -28.78 -3.93 -9.52
N GLY A 22 -27.78 -4.60 -8.91
CA GLY A 22 -28.08 -5.88 -8.30
C GLY A 22 -26.97 -6.59 -7.56
N PHE A 23 -26.02 -5.89 -6.93
CA PHE A 23 -25.10 -6.59 -6.02
C PHE A 23 -24.62 -5.74 -4.85
N CYS A 24 -25.55 -5.32 -4.00
CA CYS A 24 -25.26 -4.85 -2.64
C CYS A 24 -26.13 -5.59 -1.64
N GLN A 25 -26.09 -6.92 -1.69
CA GLN A 25 -26.64 -7.76 -0.64
C GLN A 25 -25.56 -8.73 -0.17
N ARG A 26 -24.69 -8.25 0.73
CA ARG A 26 -23.88 -9.14 1.55
C ARG A 26 -23.74 -8.59 2.97
N ALA A 27 -24.66 -9.08 3.79
CA ALA A 27 -24.47 -9.45 5.19
C ALA A 27 -23.86 -8.39 6.12
N LEU A 28 -24.74 -7.51 6.62
CA LEU A 28 -24.60 -6.92 7.95
C LEU A 28 -24.89 -8.01 8.99
N ASN A 29 -23.92 -8.89 9.22
CA ASN A 29 -23.86 -9.63 10.48
C ASN A 29 -22.93 -8.85 11.39
N SER A 30 -23.56 -7.96 12.16
CA SER A 30 -23.00 -7.31 13.32
C SER A 30 -22.74 -8.36 14.40
N ASP A 31 -21.57 -9.00 14.37
CA ASP A 31 -21.07 -9.71 15.54
C ASP A 31 -20.14 -8.75 16.28
N ALA A 32 -20.69 -8.16 17.33
CA ALA A 32 -19.97 -7.41 18.34
C ALA A 32 -19.02 -8.36 19.06
N SER A 33 -17.86 -8.64 18.47
CA SER A 33 -16.75 -9.23 19.19
C SER A 33 -16.14 -8.11 20.04
N GLU A 34 -16.40 -8.21 21.34
CA GLU A 34 -15.75 -7.49 22.42
C GLU A 34 -14.23 -7.74 22.34
N GLY A 35 -13.57 -6.98 21.46
CA GLY A 35 -12.14 -6.86 21.42
C GLY A 35 -11.72 -5.89 22.50
N ASP A 36 -11.47 -6.44 23.69
CA ASP A 36 -10.74 -5.86 24.82
C ASP A 36 -9.51 -5.07 24.33
N SER A 37 -9.74 -3.84 23.90
CA SER A 37 -8.69 -2.86 23.63
C SER A 37 -8.36 -2.23 24.97
N GLN A 38 -7.72 -3.03 25.83
CA GLN A 38 -6.88 -2.49 26.89
C GLN A 38 -5.78 -1.69 26.19
N GLU A 39 -6.04 -0.41 25.97
CA GLU A 39 -4.97 0.56 25.84
C GLU A 39 -4.06 0.36 27.06
N PRO A 40 -2.78 -0.02 26.88
CA PRO A 40 -1.91 -0.20 28.02
C PRO A 40 -1.80 1.15 28.71
N PRO A 41 -1.99 1.20 30.05
CA PRO A 41 -1.94 2.44 30.79
C PRO A 41 -0.61 3.10 30.51
N GLU A 42 -0.65 4.38 30.19
CA GLU A 42 0.51 5.22 29.91
C GLU A 42 1.51 5.09 31.07
N LYS A 43 2.46 4.16 30.94
CA LYS A 43 3.67 4.15 31.75
C LYS A 43 4.51 5.31 31.24
N GLU A 44 4.12 6.53 31.62
CA GLU A 44 4.85 7.77 31.41
C GLU A 44 6.15 7.73 32.21
N GLY A 45 7.14 7.01 31.67
CA GLY A 45 8.44 6.82 32.28
C GLY A 45 9.42 6.11 31.34
N ALA A 46 10.62 5.84 31.83
CA ALA A 46 11.68 5.18 31.06
C ALA A 46 11.23 3.83 30.48
N GLU A 47 10.39 3.08 31.18
CA GLU A 47 9.85 1.80 30.69
C GLU A 47 8.98 1.97 29.44
N GLY A 48 8.16 3.02 29.37
CA GLY A 48 7.36 3.33 28.19
C GLY A 48 8.22 3.67 26.97
N VAL A 49 9.31 4.41 27.18
CA VAL A 49 10.30 4.70 26.12
C VAL A 49 11.01 3.42 25.66
N LEU A 50 11.41 2.55 26.59
CA LEU A 50 12.02 1.25 26.26
C LEU A 50 11.06 0.34 25.47
N GLY A 51 9.76 0.40 25.75
CA GLY A 51 8.73 -0.27 24.96
C GLY A 51 8.66 0.24 23.53
N LYS A 52 8.58 1.57 23.35
CA LYS A 52 8.59 2.21 22.03
C LYS A 52 9.85 1.89 21.22
N LEU A 53 11.02 1.88 21.87
CA LEU A 53 12.29 1.52 21.24
C LEU A 53 12.32 0.05 20.80
N ARG A 54 11.74 -0.87 21.59
CA ARG A 54 11.60 -2.28 21.20
C ARG A 54 10.71 -2.43 19.97
N ALA A 55 9.52 -1.83 19.98
CA ALA A 55 8.60 -1.85 18.84
C ALA A 55 9.26 -1.25 17.58
N TYR A 56 10.00 -0.15 17.72
CA TYR A 56 10.77 0.42 16.62
C TYR A 56 11.85 -0.53 16.11
N GLY A 57 12.54 -1.25 17.01
CA GLY A 57 13.51 -2.28 16.64
C GLY A 57 12.91 -3.41 15.82
N GLU A 58 11.72 -3.88 16.18
CA GLU A 58 10.97 -4.91 15.44
C GLU A 58 10.58 -4.42 14.04
N MET A 59 10.05 -3.20 13.94
CA MET A 59 9.74 -2.56 12.65
C MET A 59 10.99 -2.43 11.77
N LYS A 60 12.12 -2.06 12.36
CA LYS A 60 13.41 -1.97 11.67
C LYS A 60 13.89 -3.33 11.17
N ALA A 61 13.69 -4.40 11.94
CA ALA A 61 14.04 -5.76 11.53
C ALA A 61 13.23 -6.21 10.31
N SER A 62 11.91 -6.03 10.36
CA SER A 62 11.01 -6.31 9.23
C SER A 62 11.42 -5.55 7.96
N ARG A 63 11.79 -4.28 8.10
CA ARG A 63 12.35 -3.48 7.01
C ARG A 63 13.66 -4.06 6.47
N ASP A 64 14.58 -4.47 7.34
CA ASP A 64 15.87 -5.02 6.93
C ASP A 64 15.70 -6.35 6.19
N ASP A 65 14.70 -7.16 6.56
CA ASP A 65 14.31 -8.37 5.85
C ASP A 65 13.81 -8.06 4.44
N LEU A 66 12.96 -7.04 4.28
CA LEU A 66 12.50 -6.59 2.96
C LEU A 66 13.67 -6.11 2.07
N ILE A 67 14.66 -5.43 2.64
CA ILE A 67 15.88 -5.04 1.90
C ILE A 67 16.63 -6.29 1.40
N ARG A 68 16.77 -7.32 2.24
CA ARG A 68 17.44 -8.58 1.87
C ARG A 68 16.67 -9.32 0.78
N GLU A 69 15.35 -9.40 0.90
CA GLU A 69 14.47 -9.99 -0.12
C GLU A 69 14.63 -9.27 -1.45
N ALA A 70 14.52 -7.93 -1.47
CA ALA A 70 14.76 -7.12 -2.67
C ALA A 70 16.16 -7.37 -3.27
N GLY A 71 17.18 -7.53 -2.42
CA GLY A 71 18.53 -7.90 -2.82
C GLY A 71 18.60 -9.28 -3.50
N SER A 72 17.84 -10.26 -3.01
CA SER A 72 17.74 -11.60 -3.62
C SER A 72 17.07 -11.57 -5.00
N HIS A 73 16.15 -10.62 -5.21
CA HIS A 73 15.53 -10.31 -6.51
C HIS A 73 16.38 -9.41 -7.41
N GLN A 74 17.66 -9.17 -7.06
CA GLN A 74 18.61 -8.35 -7.82
C GLN A 74 18.12 -6.91 -8.07
N ILE A 75 17.29 -6.36 -7.18
CA ILE A 75 16.89 -4.96 -7.26
C ILE A 75 18.10 -4.09 -6.89
N GLU A 76 18.38 -3.08 -7.73
CA GLU A 76 19.52 -2.19 -7.51
C GLU A 76 19.41 -1.44 -6.17
N GLU A 77 20.53 -1.34 -5.46
CA GLU A 77 20.63 -0.64 -4.17
C GLU A 77 20.15 0.81 -4.24
N ALA A 78 20.42 1.50 -5.36
CA ALA A 78 19.97 2.86 -5.60
C ALA A 78 18.45 2.97 -5.72
N ARG A 79 17.80 1.93 -6.24
CA ARG A 79 16.35 1.86 -6.37
C ARG A 79 15.70 1.54 -5.01
N ILE A 80 16.25 0.58 -4.28
CA ILE A 80 15.82 0.27 -2.91
C ILE A 80 15.92 1.53 -2.02
N ALA A 81 17.06 2.21 -2.05
CA ALA A 81 17.31 3.44 -1.30
C ALA A 81 16.27 4.54 -1.59
N ARG A 82 15.95 4.78 -2.87
CA ARG A 82 14.95 5.76 -3.28
C ARG A 82 13.53 5.39 -2.82
N LEU A 83 13.11 4.15 -3.00
CA LEU A 83 11.77 3.71 -2.66
C LEU A 83 11.50 3.74 -1.15
N MET A 84 12.51 3.41 -0.34
CA MET A 84 12.34 3.37 1.12
C MET A 84 12.76 4.65 1.84
N GLY A 85 13.22 5.68 1.12
CA GLY A 85 13.70 6.91 1.74
C GLY A 85 14.95 6.70 2.59
N HIS A 86 15.88 5.87 2.12
CA HIS A 86 17.12 5.54 2.82
C HIS A 86 18.35 5.93 2.02
N SER A 87 19.47 6.10 2.73
CA SER A 87 20.76 6.27 2.09
C SER A 87 21.23 4.95 1.47
N ARG A 88 22.04 5.02 0.41
CA ARG A 88 22.67 3.83 -0.19
C ARG A 88 23.59 3.11 0.79
N SER A 89 24.23 3.83 1.71
CA SER A 89 25.08 3.22 2.75
C SER A 89 24.28 2.39 3.73
N THR A 90 23.07 2.83 4.13
CA THR A 90 22.15 2.04 4.95
C THR A 90 21.78 0.74 4.26
N VAL A 91 21.39 0.79 2.99
CA VAL A 91 21.03 -0.41 2.20
C VAL A 91 22.22 -1.37 2.09
N ARG A 92 23.41 -0.86 1.76
CA ARG A 92 24.65 -1.66 1.69
C ARG A 92 25.00 -2.34 3.01
N SER A 93 24.83 -1.63 4.12
CA SER A 93 25.08 -2.18 5.47
C SER A 93 24.15 -3.35 5.77
N VAL A 94 22.86 -3.27 5.40
CA VAL A 94 21.90 -4.36 5.61
C VAL A 94 22.20 -5.56 4.73
N LEU A 95 22.68 -5.33 3.50
CA LEU A 95 23.12 -6.35 2.56
C LEU A 95 24.51 -6.93 2.86
N GLY A 96 25.22 -6.45 3.89
CA GLY A 96 26.56 -6.91 4.23
C GLY A 96 27.66 -6.52 3.23
N LYS A 97 27.40 -5.57 2.33
CA LYS A 97 28.31 -5.13 1.27
C LYS A 97 29.12 -3.91 1.72
N ARG A 98 30.20 -4.13 2.50
CA ARG A 98 31.14 -3.07 2.87
C ARG A 98 32.11 -2.77 1.75
#